data_AF-A0A7V0Z764-F1
#
_entry.id   AF-A0A7V0Z764-F1
#
_cell.length_a   1.000
_cell.length_b   1.000
_cell.length_c   1.000
_cell.angle_alpha   90.00
_cell.angle_beta   90.00
_cell.angle_gamma   90.00
#
_symmetry.space_group_name_H-M   'P 1'
#
loop_
_entity.id
_entity.type
_entity.pdbx_description
1 polymer ?
#
loop_
_entity_poly.entity_id
_entity_poly.type
_entity_poly.pdbx_seq_one_letter_code
_entity_poly.pdbx_strand_id
1 'polypeptide(L)'
;MEFILFTAPFGIEESTYQSLAIIPNYILVLGAVFLWLAFIFLGIIARRYEIVLGEKTNWQFMVIAPTGILLFALIQLIFCGIGGKMMLPKGGINYLAYCLFFLSGILSLVANLRFYGVTRGK
;
A
#
# COMPACT_ATOMS: atom_id res chain seq x y z
N MET A 1 9.82 -4.79 -28.37
CA MET A 1 9.71 -4.60 -26.92
C MET A 1 8.70 -5.62 -26.45
N GLU A 2 9.16 -6.83 -26.11
CA GLU A 2 8.31 -7.95 -25.67
C GLU A 2 7.70 -7.61 -24.32
N PHE A 3 6.45 -7.17 -24.33
CA PHE A 3 5.63 -7.19 -23.13
C PHE A 3 5.36 -8.66 -22.82
N ILE A 4 5.72 -9.05 -21.60
CA ILE A 4 5.50 -10.35 -20.97
C ILE A 4 4.11 -10.88 -21.36
N LEU A 5 4.07 -11.77 -22.36
CA LEU A 5 2.86 -12.41 -22.86
C LEU A 5 2.46 -13.48 -21.85
N PHE A 6 1.72 -13.06 -20.83
CA PHE A 6 0.91 -13.99 -20.04
C PHE A 6 -0.24 -14.44 -20.93
N THR A 7 -0.20 -15.70 -21.36
CA THR A 7 -1.26 -16.33 -22.16
C THR A 7 -2.58 -16.20 -21.42
N ALA A 8 -3.60 -15.65 -22.08
CA ALA A 8 -4.91 -15.49 -21.47
C ALA A 8 -5.47 -16.87 -21.09
N PRO A 9 -5.64 -17.19 -19.79
CA PRO A 9 -6.49 -18.31 -19.45
C PRO A 9 -7.92 -17.91 -19.86
N PHE A 10 -8.74 -18.87 -20.28
CA PHE A 10 -10.18 -18.70 -20.60
C PHE A 10 -10.57 -18.32 -22.04
N GLY A 11 -9.67 -18.37 -23.03
CA GLY A 11 -10.07 -18.21 -24.45
C GLY A 11 -10.56 -16.80 -24.81
N ILE A 12 -10.11 -15.80 -24.05
CA ILE A 12 -10.38 -14.37 -24.25
C ILE A 12 -9.22 -13.77 -25.05
N GLU A 13 -9.48 -12.79 -25.92
CA GLU A 13 -8.41 -12.06 -26.60
C GLU A 13 -7.38 -11.50 -25.61
N GLU A 14 -6.09 -11.65 -25.94
CA GLU A 14 -4.96 -11.23 -25.08
C GLU A 14 -5.02 -9.75 -24.71
N SER A 15 -5.46 -8.89 -25.64
CA SER A 15 -5.66 -7.45 -25.44
C SER A 15 -6.69 -7.15 -24.34
N THR A 16 -7.76 -7.94 -24.30
CA THR A 16 -8.84 -7.81 -23.32
C THR A 16 -8.39 -8.30 -21.95
N TYR A 17 -7.61 -9.39 -21.88
CA TYR A 17 -7.02 -9.86 -20.63
C TYR A 17 -6.05 -8.85 -20.02
N GLN A 18 -5.19 -8.22 -20.84
CA GLN A 18 -4.25 -7.21 -20.39
C GLN A 18 -4.95 -5.99 -19.76
N SER A 19 -6.01 -5.48 -20.40
CA SER A 19 -6.74 -4.31 -19.92
C SER A 19 -7.54 -4.58 -18.64
N LEU A 20 -8.10 -5.78 -18.49
CA LEU A 20 -8.95 -6.14 -17.34
C LEU A 20 -8.14 -6.58 -16.11
N ALA A 21 -7.01 -7.27 -16.31
CA ALA A 21 -6.28 -7.92 -15.22
C ALA A 21 -4.93 -7.29 -14.94
N ILE A 22 -4.12 -7.10 -15.96
CA ILE A 22 -2.71 -6.78 -15.78
C ILE A 22 -2.55 -5.30 -15.42
N ILE A 23 -3.12 -4.41 -16.23
CA ILE A 23 -3.00 -2.96 -16.04
C ILE A 23 -3.56 -2.52 -14.66
N PRO A 24 -4.77 -2.93 -14.25
CA PRO A 24 -5.30 -2.53 -12.94
C PRO A 24 -4.48 -3.06 -11.77
N ASN A 25 -3.93 -4.28 -11.86
CA ASN A 25 -3.08 -4.83 -10.81
C ASN A 25 -1.78 -4.03 -10.65
N TYR A 26 -1.14 -3.63 -11.74
CA TYR A 26 0.04 -2.75 -11.68
C TYR A 26 -0.30 -1.38 -11.12
N ILE A 27 -1.42 -0.78 -11.52
CA ILE A 27 -1.89 0.51 -10.99
C ILE A 27 -2.14 0.40 -9.47
N LEU A 28 -2.72 -0.71 -9.01
CA LEU A 28 -3.01 -0.93 -7.59
C LEU A 28 -1.72 -1.01 -6.77
N VAL A 29 -0.73 -1.78 -7.23
CA VAL A 29 0.60 -1.85 -6.59
C VAL A 29 1.27 -0.47 -6.58
N LEU A 30 1.23 0.25 -7.69
CA LEU A 30 1.81 1.58 -7.82
C LEU A 30 1.14 2.57 -6.86
N GLY A 31 -0.20 2.56 -6.78
CA GLY A 31 -0.97 3.36 -5.83
C GLY A 31 -0.63 3.05 -4.37
N ALA A 32 -0.45 1.77 -4.02
CA ALA A 32 -0.06 1.36 -2.67
C ALA A 32 1.34 1.87 -2.30
N VAL A 33 2.30 1.83 -3.23
CA VAL A 33 3.66 2.38 -3.03
C VAL A 33 3.63 3.90 -2.87
N PHE A 34 2.85 4.61 -3.70
CA PHE A 34 2.69 6.06 -3.58
C PHE A 34 2.05 6.46 -2.26
N LEU A 35 1.01 5.73 -1.82
CA LEU A 35 0.37 5.96 -0.53
C LEU A 35 1.35 5.75 0.63
N TRP A 36 2.16 4.68 0.57
CA TRP A 36 3.20 4.42 1.56
C TRP A 36 4.23 5.56 1.64
N LEU A 37 4.71 6.04 0.49
CA LEU A 37 5.62 7.19 0.43
C LEU A 37 4.99 8.45 1.04
N ALA A 38 3.72 8.72 0.76
CA ALA A 38 3.01 9.87 1.32
C ALA A 38 2.99 9.83 2.86
N PHE A 39 2.77 8.67 3.47
CA PHE A 39 2.83 8.52 4.93
C PHE A 39 4.25 8.70 5.49
N ILE A 40 5.30 8.29 4.76
CA ILE A 40 6.68 8.58 5.14
C ILE A 40 6.94 10.08 5.16
N PHE A 41 6.52 10.80 4.12
CA PHE A 41 6.65 12.26 4.08
C PHE A 41 5.94 12.93 5.26
N LEU A 42 4.74 12.47 5.61
CA LEU A 42 4.03 12.93 6.82
C LEU A 42 4.81 12.66 8.10
N GLY A 43 5.41 11.49 8.25
CA GLY A 43 6.27 11.18 9.41
C GLY A 43 7.52 12.06 9.49
N ILE A 44 8.13 12.40 8.36
CA ILE A 44 9.26 13.34 8.29
C ILE A 44 8.82 14.75 8.70
N ILE A 45 7.66 15.19 8.24
CA ILE A 45 7.07 16.47 8.63
C ILE A 45 6.83 16.47 10.15
N ALA A 46 6.20 15.43 10.70
CA ALA A 46 5.96 15.31 12.14
C ALA A 46 7.26 15.40 12.96
N ARG A 47 8.34 14.74 12.51
CA ARG A 47 9.65 14.85 13.15
C ARG A 47 10.17 16.29 13.18
N ARG A 48 9.98 17.06 12.10
CA ARG A 48 10.38 18.47 12.05
C ARG A 48 9.53 19.31 13.01
N TYR A 49 8.23 19.04 13.10
CA TYR A 49 7.34 19.71 14.04
C TYR A 49 7.76 19.46 15.50
N GLU A 50 8.13 18.23 15.86
CA GLU A 50 8.64 17.90 17.21
C GLU A 50 9.91 18.65 17.58
N ILE A 51 10.85 18.81 16.63
CA ILE A 51 12.08 19.57 16.87
C ILE A 51 11.79 21.06 17.07
N VAL A 52 10.81 21.62 16.35
CA VAL A 52 10.49 23.05 16.39
C VAL A 52 9.60 23.41 17.58
N LEU A 53 8.59 22.60 17.90
CA LEU A 53 7.62 22.87 18.97
C LEU A 53 7.99 22.22 20.31
N GLY A 54 8.95 21.29 20.35
CA GLY A 54 9.36 20.58 21.57
C GLY A 54 8.33 19.58 22.11
N GLU A 55 7.22 19.37 21.40
CA GLU A 55 6.14 18.45 21.76
C GLU A 55 6.34 17.07 21.14
N LYS A 56 6.07 16.01 21.90
CA LYS A 56 6.26 14.63 21.43
C LYS A 56 5.20 14.25 20.40
N THR A 57 5.57 14.23 19.13
CA THR A 57 4.66 13.89 18.02
C THR A 57 4.55 12.39 17.77
N ASN A 58 5.41 11.56 18.39
CA ASN A 58 5.50 10.11 18.14
C ASN A 58 5.67 9.78 16.64
N TRP A 59 6.48 10.57 15.93
CA TRP A 59 6.72 10.45 14.48
C TRP A 59 7.11 9.03 14.03
N GLN A 60 7.79 8.26 14.88
CA GLN A 60 8.17 6.86 14.60
C GLN A 60 6.95 5.99 14.32
N PHE A 61 5.86 6.19 15.07
CA PHE A 61 4.63 5.44 14.86
C PHE A 61 3.96 5.78 13.52
N MET A 62 4.04 7.04 13.08
CA MET A 62 3.53 7.46 11.76
C MET A 62 4.31 6.84 10.60
N VAL A 63 5.61 6.61 10.76
CA VAL A 63 6.46 5.98 9.72
C VAL A 63 6.29 4.47 9.68
N ILE A 64 6.11 3.83 10.84
CA ILE A 64 6.02 2.36 10.94
C ILE A 64 4.61 1.85 10.59
N ALA A 65 3.55 2.56 11.00
CA ALA A 65 2.16 2.21 10.71
C ALA A 65 1.86 1.82 9.25
N PRO A 66 2.33 2.55 8.21
CA PRO A 66 2.04 2.25 6.81
C PRO A 66 2.86 1.09 6.23
N THR A 67 3.85 0.53 6.94
CA THR A 67 4.70 -0.55 6.42
C THR A 67 3.94 -1.81 6.01
N GLY A 68 2.76 -2.04 6.60
CA GLY A 68 1.87 -3.12 6.18
C GLY A 68 1.26 -2.93 4.79
N ILE A 69 1.07 -1.69 4.33
CA ILE A 69 0.65 -1.38 2.96
C ILE A 69 1.74 -1.80 1.96
N LEU A 70 3.02 -1.60 2.29
CA LEU A 70 4.14 -2.05 1.47
C LEU A 70 4.19 -3.58 1.37
N LEU A 71 3.97 -4.27 2.49
CA LEU A 71 3.94 -5.74 2.52
C LEU A 71 2.81 -6.29 1.65
N PHE A 72 1.63 -5.67 1.71
CA PHE A 72 0.50 -5.99 0.84
C PHE A 72 0.86 -5.77 -0.65
N ALA A 73 1.48 -4.64 -0.98
CA ALA A 73 1.89 -4.33 -2.35
C ALA A 73 2.89 -5.35 -2.92
N LEU A 74 3.85 -5.81 -2.10
CA LEU A 74 4.81 -6.85 -2.49
C LEU A 74 4.12 -8.19 -2.75
N ILE A 75 3.19 -8.62 -1.87
CA ILE A 75 2.43 -9.86 -2.07
C ILE A 75 1.60 -9.76 -3.35
N GLN A 76 0.90 -8.65 -3.55
CA GLN A 76 0.12 -8.41 -4.78
C GLN A 76 1.00 -8.47 -6.03
N LEU A 77 2.19 -7.86 -6.02
CA LEU A 77 3.12 -7.88 -7.15
C LEU A 77 3.63 -9.30 -7.45
N ILE A 78 3.97 -10.09 -6.44
CA ILE A 78 4.46 -11.46 -6.63
C ILE A 78 3.36 -12.34 -7.24
N PHE A 79 2.14 -12.30 -6.72
CA PHE A 79 1.08 -13.20 -7.15
C PHE A 79 0.35 -12.74 -8.42
N CYS A 80 0.00 -11.45 -8.51
CA CYS A 80 -0.76 -10.91 -9.63
C CYS A 80 0.14 -10.37 -10.74
N GLY A 81 1.31 -9.81 -10.41
CA GLY A 81 2.27 -9.32 -11.40
C GLY A 81 3.10 -10.45 -12.01
N ILE A 82 3.86 -11.17 -11.17
CA ILE A 82 4.78 -12.22 -11.64
C ILE A 82 4.05 -13.54 -11.91
N GLY A 83 3.05 -13.88 -11.08
CA GLY A 83 2.29 -15.13 -11.19
C GLY A 83 1.15 -15.12 -12.22
N GLY A 84 0.86 -13.98 -12.86
CA GLY A 84 -0.20 -13.84 -13.86
C GLY A 84 -1.60 -14.22 -13.37
N LYS A 85 -1.85 -14.18 -12.06
CA LYS A 85 -3.17 -14.47 -11.50
C LYS A 85 -4.01 -13.19 -11.45
N MET A 86 -5.25 -13.24 -11.93
CA MET A 86 -6.18 -12.10 -11.86
C MET A 86 -6.43 -11.62 -10.42
N MET A 87 -6.43 -12.54 -9.46
CA MET A 87 -6.61 -12.28 -8.03
C MET A 87 -5.65 -13.11 -7.20
N LEU A 88 -5.37 -12.68 -5.97
CA LEU A 88 -4.67 -13.50 -4.98
C LEU A 88 -5.39 -14.86 -4.84
N PRO A 89 -4.63 -15.96 -4.70
CA PRO A 89 -5.22 -17.29 -4.58
C PRO A 89 -6.21 -17.32 -3.41
N LYS A 90 -7.41 -17.86 -3.67
CA LYS A 90 -8.43 -18.08 -2.63
C LYS A 90 -7.82 -19.00 -1.55
N GLY A 91 -7.60 -18.45 -0.36
CA GLY A 91 -6.90 -19.13 0.73
C GLY A 91 -6.39 -18.15 1.79
N GLY A 92 -5.64 -18.66 2.76
CA GLY A 92 -5.17 -17.88 3.92
C GLY A 92 -4.31 -16.66 3.57
N ILE A 93 -3.52 -16.73 2.49
CA ILE A 93 -2.62 -15.65 2.06
C ILE A 93 -3.42 -14.38 1.68
N ASN A 94 -4.59 -14.53 1.06
CA ASN A 94 -5.40 -13.40 0.64
C ASN A 94 -6.01 -12.67 1.84
N TYR A 95 -6.57 -13.43 2.79
CA TYR A 95 -7.08 -12.87 4.05
C TYR A 95 -5.97 -12.18 4.84
N LEU A 96 -4.78 -12.76 4.88
CA LEU A 96 -3.64 -12.19 5.58
C LEU A 96 -3.20 -10.88 4.93
N ALA A 97 -3.06 -10.84 3.59
CA ALA A 97 -2.68 -9.64 2.85
C ALA A 97 -3.70 -8.50 3.05
N TYR A 98 -5.00 -8.79 2.92
CA TYR A 98 -6.03 -7.78 3.14
C TYR A 98 -6.12 -7.34 4.61
N CYS A 99 -5.97 -8.26 5.56
CA CYS A 99 -5.96 -7.92 6.99
C CYS A 99 -4.78 -7.01 7.33
N LEU A 100 -3.60 -7.29 6.78
CA LEU A 100 -2.40 -6.47 6.97
C LEU A 100 -2.57 -5.07 6.37
N PHE A 101 -3.13 -4.99 5.16
CA PHE A 101 -3.47 -3.72 4.53
C PHE A 101 -4.47 -2.91 5.36
N PHE A 102 -5.55 -3.55 5.80
CA PHE A 102 -6.60 -2.90 6.57
C PHE A 102 -6.10 -2.42 7.94
N LEU A 103 -5.38 -3.28 8.66
CA LEU A 103 -4.78 -2.94 9.96
C LEU A 103 -3.79 -1.79 9.81
N SER A 104 -2.93 -1.84 8.80
CA SER A 104 -1.97 -0.77 8.49
C SER A 104 -2.67 0.54 8.14
N GLY A 105 -3.77 0.49 7.40
CA GLY A 105 -4.63 1.65 7.13
C GLY A 105 -5.21 2.28 8.40
N ILE A 106 -5.77 1.46 9.30
CA ILE A 106 -6.29 1.93 10.59
C ILE A 106 -5.19 2.56 11.44
N LEU A 107 -4.04 1.89 11.58
CA LEU A 107 -2.92 2.44 12.36
C LEU A 107 -2.43 3.76 11.77
N SER A 108 -2.36 3.88 10.45
CA SER A 108 -1.94 5.10 9.76
C SER A 108 -2.94 6.24 9.96
N LEU A 109 -4.24 5.93 9.97
CA LEU A 109 -5.29 6.90 10.30
C LEU A 109 -5.18 7.38 11.74
N VAL A 110 -5.04 6.46 12.70
CA VAL A 110 -4.89 6.79 14.13
C VAL A 110 -3.63 7.63 14.38
N ALA A 111 -2.52 7.30 13.71
CA ALA A 111 -1.28 8.07 13.80
C ALA A 111 -1.47 9.52 13.31
N ASN A 112 -2.18 9.71 12.20
CA ASN A 112 -2.50 11.05 11.69
C ASN A 112 -3.47 11.83 12.58
N LEU A 113 -4.50 11.17 13.14
CA LEU A 113 -5.43 11.83 14.08
C LEU A 113 -4.71 12.29 15.35
N ARG A 114 -3.77 11.51 15.88
CA ARG A 114 -2.92 11.93 17.00
C ARG A 114 -2.05 13.13 16.63
N PHE A 115 -1.42 13.10 15.45
CA PHE A 115 -0.63 14.24 14.97
C PHE A 115 -1.48 15.51 14.80
N TYR A 116 -2.70 15.37 14.29
CA TYR A 116 -3.65 16.48 14.18
C TYR A 116 -3.98 17.12 15.55
N GLY A 117 -4.10 16.31 16.60
CA GLY A 117 -4.26 16.77 17.98
C GLY A 117 -3.11 17.68 18.43
N VAL A 118 -1.87 17.25 18.18
CA VAL A 118 -0.65 18.03 18.51
C VAL A 118 -0.63 19.35 17.74
N THR A 119 -0.97 19.33 16.45
CA THR A 119 -0.99 20.57 15.64
C THR A 119 -2.10 21.55 16.04
N ARG A 120 -3.16 21.11 16.70
CA ARG A 120 -4.24 21.98 17.22
C ARG A 120 -3.91 22.60 18.58
N GLY A 121 -2.76 22.29 19.18
CA GLY A 121 -2.32 22.89 20.45
C GLY A 121 -3.21 22.53 21.64
N LYS A 122 -3.74 21.31 21.68
CA LYS A 122 -4.40 20.74 22.86
C LYS A 122 -3.45 19.83 23.63
#